data_AF-A0A7X7PE95-F1
#
_entry.id   AF-A0A7X7PE95-F1
#
_cell.length_a   1.000
_cell.length_b   1.000
_cell.length_c   1.000
_cell.angle_alpha   90.00
_cell.angle_beta   90.00
_cell.angle_gamma   90.00
#
_symmetry.space_group_name_H-M   'P 1'
#
loop_
_entity.id
_entity.type
_entity.pdbx_description
1 polymer ?
#
loop_
_entity_poly.entity_id
_entity_poly.type
_entity_poly.pdbx_seq_one_letter_code
_entity_poly.pdbx_strand_id
1 'polypeptide(L)'
;MRGRTDRHGHEIYGRDGVALPTAAQAAAIDTDARERVGVPGRVLMESAGRSAAQLIHAFRPEGRIVAVAGPGNNGGDAVVALRSLRAWGRDVAL
;
A
#
# COMPACT_ATOMS: atom_id res chain seq x y z
N MET A 1 -8.47 -12.56 3.75
CA MET A 1 -9.73 -11.85 3.50
C MET A 1 -10.11 -12.13 2.06
N ARG A 2 -11.24 -12.79 1.78
CA ARG A 2 -11.75 -12.90 0.40
C ARG A 2 -12.52 -11.62 0.07
N GLY A 3 -12.18 -10.97 -1.04
CA GLY A 3 -12.92 -9.81 -1.57
C GLY A 3 -14.26 -10.20 -2.17
N ARG A 4 -15.15 -9.23 -2.40
CA ARG A 4 -16.39 -9.44 -3.17
C ARG A 4 -16.03 -9.48 -4.65
N THR A 5 -16.69 -10.32 -5.44
CA THR A 5 -16.43 -10.41 -6.88
C THR A 5 -17.27 -9.38 -7.65
N ASP A 6 -16.66 -8.62 -8.55
CA ASP A 6 -17.37 -7.67 -9.41
C ASP A 6 -18.14 -8.37 -10.54
N ARG A 7 -18.85 -7.57 -11.33
CA ARG A 7 -19.67 -8.00 -12.48
C ARG A 7 -18.85 -8.71 -13.57
N HIS A 8 -17.52 -8.59 -13.54
CA HIS A 8 -16.57 -9.11 -14.51
C HIS A 8 -15.66 -10.21 -13.92
N GLY A 9 -15.94 -10.67 -12.70
CA GLY A 9 -15.16 -11.74 -12.06
C GLY A 9 -13.92 -11.28 -11.30
N HIS A 10 -13.70 -9.97 -11.13
CA HIS A 10 -12.55 -9.44 -10.40
C HIS A 10 -12.78 -9.42 -8.90
N GLU A 11 -11.78 -9.82 -8.12
CA GLU A 11 -11.83 -9.69 -6.67
C GLU A 11 -11.69 -8.21 -6.27
N ILE A 12 -12.78 -7.62 -5.79
CA ILE A 12 -12.85 -6.24 -5.29
C ILE A 12 -12.65 -6.23 -3.78
N TYR A 13 -11.76 -5.35 -3.36
CA TYR A 13 -11.52 -5.00 -1.97
C TYR A 13 -12.17 -3.62 -1.72
N GLY A 14 -13.45 -3.59 -1.28
CA GLY A 14 -14.18 -2.32 -1.08
C GLY A 14 -15.52 -2.42 -0.32
N ARG A 15 -15.86 -1.34 0.39
CA ARG A 15 -17.17 -1.13 1.04
C ARG A 15 -18.11 -0.41 0.05
N ASP A 16 -19.42 -0.43 0.31
CA ASP A 16 -20.46 0.11 -0.61
C ASP A 16 -20.30 1.62 -0.91
N GLY A 17 -19.53 2.34 -0.10
CA GLY A 17 -18.97 3.65 -0.40
C GLY A 17 -17.57 3.80 0.17
N VAL A 18 -16.67 4.41 -0.62
CA VAL A 18 -15.30 4.76 -0.20
C VAL A 18 -15.11 6.24 -0.48
N ALA A 19 -14.65 7.00 0.53
CA ALA A 19 -14.31 8.39 0.34
C ALA A 19 -13.12 8.51 -0.64
N LEU A 20 -13.22 9.42 -1.62
CA LEU A 20 -12.14 9.78 -2.52
C LEU A 20 -11.59 11.15 -2.11
N PRO A 21 -10.67 11.22 -1.14
CA PRO A 21 -10.14 12.49 -0.67
C PRO A 21 -9.31 13.16 -1.76
N THR A 22 -9.37 14.49 -1.80
CA THR A 22 -8.36 15.30 -2.51
C THR A 22 -6.99 15.11 -1.85
N ALA A 23 -5.92 15.50 -2.55
CA ALA A 23 -4.57 15.44 -1.99
C ALA A 23 -4.44 16.21 -0.65
N ALA A 24 -5.08 17.39 -0.56
CA ALA A 24 -5.08 18.18 0.67
C ALA A 24 -5.83 17.47 1.81
N GLN A 25 -6.95 16.80 1.51
CA GLN A 25 -7.70 16.03 2.50
C GLN A 25 -6.92 14.79 2.96
N ALA A 26 -6.26 14.07 2.05
CA ALA A 26 -5.42 12.93 2.39
C ALA A 26 -4.26 13.34 3.32
N ALA A 27 -3.57 14.44 2.98
CA ALA A 27 -2.49 14.97 3.83
C ALA A 27 -2.99 15.41 5.22
N ALA A 28 -4.19 15.99 5.29
CA ALA A 28 -4.82 16.34 6.56
C ALA A 28 -5.17 15.10 7.40
N ILE A 29 -5.65 14.01 6.78
CA ILE A 29 -5.92 12.74 7.45
C ILE A 29 -4.62 12.14 8.02
N ASP A 30 -3.52 12.14 7.25
CA ASP A 30 -2.22 11.64 7.73
C ASP A 30 -1.67 12.48 8.89
N THR A 31 -1.88 13.79 8.83
CA THR A 31 -1.50 14.72 9.91
C THR A 31 -2.32 14.46 11.16
N ASP A 32 -3.64 14.30 11.04
CA ASP A 32 -4.53 13.97 12.15
C ASP A 32 -4.15 12.63 12.81
N ALA A 33 -3.86 11.61 12.00
CA ALA A 33 -3.41 10.30 12.48
C ALA A 33 -2.11 10.41 13.29
N ARG A 34 -1.19 11.27 12.87
CA ARG A 34 0.08 11.49 13.56
C ARG A 34 -0.07 12.32 14.84
N GLU A 35 -0.77 13.43 14.76
CA GLU A 35 -0.76 14.46 15.80
C GLU A 35 -1.85 14.25 16.84
N ARG A 36 -3.06 13.87 16.40
CA ARG A 36 -4.21 13.66 17.28
C ARG A 36 -4.35 12.22 17.74
N VAL A 37 -4.16 11.26 16.83
CA VAL A 37 -4.24 9.83 17.18
C VAL A 37 -2.89 9.29 17.71
N GLY A 38 -1.78 9.99 17.42
CA GLY A 38 -0.46 9.64 17.93
C GLY A 38 0.24 8.50 17.17
N VAL A 39 -0.21 8.16 15.96
CA VAL A 39 0.40 7.12 15.13
C VAL A 39 1.70 7.64 14.50
N PRO A 40 2.87 7.06 14.80
CA PRO A 40 4.11 7.55 14.19
C PRO A 40 4.09 7.41 12.67
N GLY A 41 4.60 8.40 11.93
CA GLY A 41 4.60 8.38 10.46
C GLY A 41 5.26 7.13 9.85
N ARG A 42 6.31 6.59 10.50
CA ARG A 42 6.95 5.32 10.10
C ARG A 42 6.00 4.12 10.17
N VAL A 43 5.02 4.13 11.07
CA VAL A 43 4.01 3.06 11.21
C VAL A 43 2.98 3.18 10.09
N LEU A 44 2.59 4.40 9.73
CA LEU A 44 1.73 4.64 8.56
C LEU A 44 2.40 4.12 7.27
N MET A 45 3.68 4.46 7.08
CA MET A 45 4.49 4.00 5.95
C MET A 45 4.65 2.47 5.92
N GLU A 46 4.97 1.83 7.06
CA GLU A 46 5.06 0.37 7.14
C GLU A 46 3.73 -0.29 6.78
N SER A 47 2.61 0.29 7.24
CA SER A 47 1.26 -0.19 6.92
C SER A 47 0.92 -0.04 5.44
N ALA A 48 1.21 1.12 4.84
CA ALA A 48 0.95 1.41 3.43
C ALA A 48 1.77 0.50 2.51
N GLY A 49 3.09 0.45 2.71
CA GLY A 49 3.98 -0.39 1.90
C GLY A 49 3.67 -1.88 2.04
N ARG A 50 3.37 -2.37 3.26
CA ARG A 50 3.01 -3.79 3.45
C ARG A 50 1.67 -4.13 2.78
N SER A 51 0.71 -3.22 2.80
CA SER A 51 -0.58 -3.40 2.12
C SER A 51 -0.39 -3.45 0.60
N ALA A 52 0.46 -2.58 0.05
CA ALA A 52 0.84 -2.63 -1.37
C ALA A 52 1.51 -3.96 -1.73
N ALA A 53 2.46 -4.43 -0.91
CA ALA A 53 3.11 -5.72 -1.11
C ALA A 53 2.10 -6.89 -1.15
N GLN A 54 1.10 -6.89 -0.25
CA GLN A 54 0.06 -7.95 -0.23
C GLN A 54 -0.71 -8.01 -1.54
N LEU A 55 -1.11 -6.85 -2.08
CA LEU A 55 -1.84 -6.76 -3.35
C LEU A 55 -0.96 -7.17 -4.53
N ILE A 56 0.29 -6.72 -4.56
CA ILE A 56 1.25 -7.10 -5.61
C ILE A 56 1.47 -8.61 -5.61
N HIS A 57 1.66 -9.21 -4.43
CA HIS A 57 1.85 -10.65 -4.28
C HIS A 57 0.63 -11.45 -4.77
N ALA A 58 -0.58 -10.97 -4.48
CA ALA A 58 -1.83 -11.60 -4.91
C ALA A 58 -2.07 -11.49 -6.43
N PHE A 59 -1.85 -10.30 -7.01
CA PHE A 59 -2.15 -10.05 -8.44
C PHE A 59 -1.03 -10.47 -9.39
N ARG A 60 0.21 -10.53 -8.91
CA ARG A 60 1.39 -10.93 -9.65
C ARG A 60 2.21 -11.93 -8.83
N PRO A 61 1.74 -13.20 -8.78
CA PRO A 61 2.39 -14.25 -8.00
C PRO A 61 3.70 -14.74 -8.63
N GLU A 62 4.12 -14.25 -9.80
CA GLU A 62 5.36 -14.62 -10.49
C GLU A 62 6.05 -13.40 -11.12
N GLY A 63 7.31 -13.56 -11.53
CA GLY A 63 8.12 -12.52 -12.15
C GLY A 63 8.90 -11.62 -11.18
N ARG A 64 9.88 -10.91 -11.74
CA ARG A 64 10.67 -9.88 -11.04
C ARG A 64 9.85 -8.61 -10.86
N ILE A 65 9.94 -8.02 -9.68
CA ILE A 65 9.27 -6.75 -9.33
C ILE A 65 10.32 -5.65 -9.22
N VAL A 66 10.12 -4.54 -9.91
CA VAL A 66 11.01 -3.37 -9.86
C VAL A 66 10.23 -2.17 -9.35
N ALA A 67 10.77 -1.41 -8.39
CA ALA A 67 10.12 -0.20 -7.91
C ALA A 67 10.99 1.05 -8.10
N VAL A 68 10.50 2.01 -8.87
CA VAL A 68 11.12 3.32 -9.01
C VAL A 68 10.71 4.20 -7.83
N ALA A 69 11.60 4.37 -6.85
CA ALA A 69 11.34 5.14 -5.64
C ALA A 69 11.86 6.58 -5.73
N GLY A 70 10.96 7.55 -5.59
CA GLY A 70 11.33 8.95 -5.40
C GLY A 70 11.79 9.26 -3.96
N PRO A 71 12.27 10.48 -3.67
CA PRO A 71 12.80 10.83 -2.34
C PRO A 71 11.72 11.09 -1.26
N GLY A 72 10.42 11.03 -1.62
CA GLY A 72 9.31 11.33 -0.71
C GLY A 72 8.69 10.10 -0.02
N ASN A 73 7.55 10.30 0.64
CA ASN A 73 6.84 9.25 1.39
C ASN A 73 6.53 8.02 0.52
N ASN A 74 6.05 8.22 -0.71
CA ASN A 74 5.75 7.12 -1.64
C ASN A 74 6.99 6.27 -1.96
N GLY A 75 8.19 6.87 -1.97
CA GLY A 75 9.43 6.12 -2.12
C GLY A 75 9.73 5.26 -0.90
N GLY A 76 9.47 5.79 0.30
CA GLY A 76 9.52 5.01 1.53
C GLY A 76 8.55 3.83 1.52
N ASP A 77 7.30 4.05 1.09
CA ASP A 77 6.30 2.99 0.93
C ASP A 77 6.76 1.91 -0.06
N ALA A 78 7.37 2.32 -1.18
CA ALA A 78 7.93 1.40 -2.17
C ALA A 78 9.07 0.56 -1.57
N VAL A 79 9.97 1.15 -0.78
CA VAL A 79 11.06 0.42 -0.10
C VAL A 79 10.48 -0.59 0.90
N VAL A 80 9.47 -0.21 1.69
CA VAL A 80 8.76 -1.14 2.59
C VAL A 80 8.12 -2.29 1.80
N ALA A 81 7.47 -1.97 0.69
CA ALA A 81 6.82 -2.96 -0.16
C ALA A 81 7.84 -3.97 -0.72
N LEU A 82 8.96 -3.48 -1.28
CA LEU A 82 10.04 -4.33 -1.78
C LEU A 82 10.65 -5.19 -0.67
N ARG A 83 10.92 -4.64 0.53
CA ARG A 83 11.46 -5.44 1.64
C ARG A 83 10.49 -6.54 2.08
N SER A 84 9.19 -6.23 2.08
CA SER A 84 8.13 -7.19 2.44
C SER A 84 8.05 -8.31 1.41
N LEU A 85 8.02 -7.97 0.12
CA LEU A 85 8.04 -8.92 -0.99
C LEU A 85 9.31 -9.79 -0.96
N ARG A 86 10.48 -9.18 -0.73
CA ARG A 86 11.75 -9.91 -0.60
C ARG A 86 11.71 -10.91 0.54
N ALA A 87 11.16 -10.52 1.69
CA ALA A 87 10.99 -11.41 2.85
C ALA A 87 10.03 -12.58 2.57
N TRP A 88 9.12 -12.44 1.61
CA TRP A 88 8.24 -13.52 1.12
C TRP A 88 8.86 -14.31 -0.05
N GLY A 89 10.16 -14.17 -0.28
CA GLY A 89 10.89 -14.95 -1.29
C GLY A 89 10.74 -14.44 -2.73
N ARG A 90 10.22 -13.23 -2.93
CA ARG A 90 10.11 -12.62 -4.26
C ARG A 90 11.47 -12.11 -4.76
N ASP A 91 11.66 -12.14 -6.09
CA ASP A 91 12.77 -11.45 -6.77
C ASP A 91 12.39 -9.99 -6.99
N VAL A 92 13.15 -9.08 -6.38
CA VAL A 92 12.85 -7.66 -6.37
C VAL A 92 14.08 -6.82 -6.65
N ALA A 93 13.89 -5.65 -7.26
CA ALA A 93 14.91 -4.64 -7.46
C ALA A 93 14.33 -3.24 -7.21
N LEU A 94 15.22 -2.30 -6.87
CA LEU A 94 14.95 -0.88 -6.79
C LEU A 94 15.36 -0.23 -8.12
#